data_AF-A0A8X6H033-F1
#
_entry.id   AF-A0A8X6H033-F1
#
_cell.length_a   1.000
_cell.length_b   1.000
_cell.length_c   1.000
_cell.angle_alpha   90.00
_cell.angle_beta   90.00
_cell.angle_gamma   90.00
#
_symmetry.space_group_name_H-M   'P 1'
#
loop_
_entity.id
_entity.type
_entity.pdbx_description
1 polymer ?
#
loop_
_entity_poly.entity_id
_entity_poly.type
_entity_poly.pdbx_seq_one_letter_code
_entity_poly.pdbx_strand_id
1 'polypeptide(L)'
;MLQRKKNYLSLGSQNAPNPVQQNQVSFQSQSFSDPTIAIKLPRLSLNKFYGDPSTFLEFYGQFENAIHKNNSLSKVEKLKNLKSLVGGGAASAIKGLELKDENYNSALEILHSRYGNKDVLIQAHLRSLLNITPIKTSNDLNALRTMYDKIETQIRNLESLSVDTKKYANLLTPIIIKLLPSDLALDFTRKTVDENWSC
;
A
#
# COMPACT_ATOMS: atom_id res chain seq x y z
N MET A 1 -18.05 95.40 -8.71
CA MET A 1 -17.98 95.81 -10.13
C MET A 1 -19.11 95.13 -10.88
N LEU A 2 -20.14 95.90 -11.25
CA LEU A 2 -21.16 95.50 -12.23
C LEU A 2 -20.60 95.65 -13.65
N GLN A 3 -20.96 94.74 -14.56
CA GLN A 3 -21.37 94.97 -15.97
C GLN A 3 -21.69 93.60 -16.60
N ARG A 4 -22.93 93.30 -16.99
CA ARG A 4 -23.50 93.48 -18.36
C ARG A 4 -22.65 92.76 -19.43
N LYS A 5 -23.16 91.88 -20.30
CA LYS A 5 -24.35 91.97 -21.14
C LYS A 5 -24.62 90.62 -21.84
N LYS A 6 -25.90 90.45 -22.20
CA LYS A 6 -26.54 89.44 -23.05
C LYS A 6 -25.87 89.30 -24.43
N ASN A 7 -25.99 88.13 -25.06
CA ASN A 7 -26.40 88.02 -26.46
C ASN A 7 -26.98 86.63 -26.80
N TYR A 8 -27.76 86.64 -27.86
CA TYR A 8 -28.96 85.84 -28.14
C TYR A 8 -28.72 84.47 -28.81
N LEU A 9 -29.71 83.59 -28.61
CA LEU A 9 -30.32 82.58 -29.53
C LEU A 9 -29.66 82.46 -30.93
N SER A 10 -29.37 81.26 -31.45
CA SER A 10 -30.37 80.47 -32.18
C SER A 10 -29.78 79.17 -32.81
N LEU A 11 -30.56 78.09 -32.72
CA LEU A 11 -30.76 76.91 -33.60
C LEU A 11 -29.62 76.21 -34.36
N GLY A 12 -29.66 74.86 -34.31
CA GLY A 12 -29.10 73.94 -35.30
C GLY A 12 -28.56 72.65 -34.66
N SER A 13 -29.40 71.66 -34.37
CA SER A 13 -29.58 70.41 -35.14
C SER A 13 -28.34 69.53 -35.40
N GLN A 14 -28.42 68.34 -34.78
CA GLN A 14 -28.14 67.01 -35.34
C GLN A 14 -26.70 66.46 -35.45
N ASN A 15 -26.55 65.34 -34.73
CA ASN A 15 -25.87 64.09 -35.09
C ASN A 15 -24.34 64.09 -35.27
N ALA A 16 -23.66 63.63 -34.21
CA ALA A 16 -22.30 63.13 -34.25
C ALA A 16 -22.23 61.76 -34.98
N PRO A 17 -21.23 61.55 -35.86
CA PRO A 17 -21.05 60.27 -36.56
C PRO A 17 -20.34 59.21 -35.69
N ASN A 18 -20.88 57.98 -35.74
CA ASN A 18 -20.31 56.77 -35.15
C ASN A 18 -19.01 56.33 -35.87
N PRO A 19 -17.94 55.93 -35.15
CA PRO A 19 -16.74 55.37 -35.75
C PRO A 19 -16.80 53.84 -35.96
N VAL A 20 -16.53 53.45 -37.22
CA VAL A 20 -15.78 52.28 -37.74
C VAL A 20 -15.86 50.94 -36.99
N GLN A 21 -16.55 49.96 -37.59
CA GLN A 21 -16.53 48.54 -37.20
C GLN A 21 -15.21 47.86 -37.62
N GLN A 22 -14.47 47.33 -36.64
CA GLN A 22 -13.39 46.36 -36.87
C GLN A 22 -13.96 44.93 -36.88
N ASN A 23 -13.83 44.26 -38.02
CA ASN A 23 -14.12 42.83 -38.16
C ASN A 23 -13.18 41.99 -37.28
N GLN A 24 -13.72 41.34 -36.25
CA GLN A 24 -13.02 40.27 -35.53
C GLN A 24 -13.18 38.96 -36.28
N VAL A 25 -12.08 38.44 -36.83
CA VAL A 25 -11.96 37.05 -37.26
C VAL A 25 -11.90 36.17 -36.00
N SER A 26 -12.97 35.42 -35.76
CA SER A 26 -13.03 34.42 -34.70
C SER A 26 -12.15 33.22 -35.06
N PHE A 27 -11.00 33.10 -34.42
CA PHE A 27 -10.18 31.87 -34.43
C PHE A 27 -10.83 30.84 -33.50
N GLN A 28 -11.56 29.89 -34.07
CA GLN A 28 -11.94 28.67 -33.35
C GLN A 28 -10.68 27.82 -33.16
N SER A 29 -10.15 27.80 -31.94
CA SER A 29 -9.15 26.82 -31.52
C SER A 29 -9.86 25.48 -31.36
N GLN A 30 -9.82 24.64 -32.40
CA GLN A 30 -10.13 23.22 -32.24
C GLN A 30 -9.06 22.61 -31.34
N SER A 31 -9.42 22.35 -30.09
CA SER A 31 -8.62 21.51 -29.19
C SER A 31 -8.62 20.09 -29.76
N PHE A 32 -7.55 19.71 -30.44
CA PHE A 32 -7.24 18.32 -30.67
C PHE A 32 -6.97 17.68 -29.31
N SER A 33 -7.95 16.98 -28.76
CA SER A 33 -7.73 16.10 -27.62
C SER A 33 -6.84 14.96 -28.11
N ASP A 34 -5.54 15.06 -27.81
CA ASP A 34 -4.60 13.96 -27.92
C ASP A 34 -5.24 12.75 -27.19
N PRO A 35 -5.47 11.60 -27.85
CA PRO A 35 -5.97 10.45 -27.15
C PRO A 35 -4.88 10.03 -26.17
N THR A 36 -5.01 10.46 -24.92
CA THR A 36 -4.29 9.85 -23.82
C THR A 36 -4.54 8.35 -23.95
N ILE A 37 -3.53 7.62 -24.42
CA ILE A 37 -3.52 6.18 -24.39
C ILE A 37 -3.52 5.86 -22.90
N ALA A 38 -4.72 5.75 -22.33
CA ALA A 38 -4.93 5.32 -20.98
C ALA A 38 -4.42 3.87 -20.97
N ILE A 39 -3.15 3.72 -20.58
CA ILE A 39 -2.58 2.42 -20.25
C ILE A 39 -3.54 1.83 -19.22
N LYS A 40 -4.36 0.87 -19.64
CA LYS A 40 -5.21 0.11 -18.73
C LYS A 40 -4.26 -0.73 -17.90
N LEU A 41 -3.85 -0.20 -16.76
CA LEU A 41 -3.19 -1.01 -15.75
C LEU A 41 -4.07 -2.22 -15.46
N PRO A 42 -3.47 -3.41 -15.25
CA PRO A 42 -4.21 -4.57 -14.77
C PRO A 42 -5.07 -4.15 -13.59
N ARG A 43 -6.36 -4.52 -13.60
CA ARG A 43 -7.25 -4.22 -12.48
C ARG A 43 -6.64 -4.85 -11.23
N LEU A 44 -6.34 -4.03 -10.23
CA LEU A 44 -5.82 -4.48 -8.94
C LEU A 44 -6.85 -5.43 -8.31
N SER A 45 -6.58 -6.74 -8.34
CA SER A 45 -7.36 -7.72 -7.60
C SER A 45 -6.87 -7.74 -6.17
N LEU A 46 -7.65 -7.19 -5.25
CA LEU A 46 -7.36 -7.27 -3.82
C LEU A 46 -7.54 -8.71 -3.35
N ASN A 47 -6.48 -9.29 -2.80
CA ASN A 47 -6.53 -10.62 -2.23
C ASN A 47 -7.29 -10.60 -0.91
N LYS A 48 -8.05 -11.67 -0.64
CA LYS A 48 -8.75 -11.82 0.64
C LYS A 48 -7.77 -12.15 1.77
N PHE A 49 -7.97 -11.52 2.91
CA PHE A 49 -7.21 -11.76 4.13
C PHE A 49 -7.96 -12.70 5.07
N TYR A 50 -7.36 -13.84 5.42
CA TYR A 50 -8.00 -14.87 6.23
C TYR A 50 -7.60 -14.87 7.72
N GLY A 51 -6.73 -13.94 8.14
CA GLY A 51 -6.28 -13.81 9.53
C GLY A 51 -4.88 -14.37 9.82
N ASP A 52 -4.03 -14.58 8.82
CA ASP A 52 -2.61 -14.89 9.02
C ASP A 52 -1.82 -13.58 9.22
N PRO A 53 -1.31 -13.29 10.43
CA PRO A 53 -0.59 -12.03 10.67
C PRO A 53 0.57 -11.79 9.70
N SER A 54 1.27 -12.84 9.25
CA SER A 54 2.43 -12.69 8.35
C SER A 54 2.09 -12.06 7.00
N THR A 55 0.82 -12.09 6.60
CA THR A 55 0.30 -11.50 5.35
C THR A 55 -0.45 -10.19 5.59
N PHE A 56 -0.59 -9.75 6.86
CA PHE A 56 -1.44 -8.62 7.21
C PHE A 56 -0.91 -7.30 6.65
N LEU A 57 0.40 -7.05 6.69
CA LEU A 57 0.98 -5.80 6.19
C LEU A 57 0.78 -5.64 4.69
N GLU A 58 0.96 -6.72 3.92
CA GLU A 58 0.70 -6.73 2.48
C GLU A 58 -0.77 -6.44 2.18
N PHE A 59 -1.68 -7.18 2.85
CA PHE A 59 -3.11 -6.95 2.72
C PHE A 59 -3.51 -5.52 3.06
N TYR A 60 -3.04 -5.02 4.21
CA TYR A 60 -3.42 -3.69 4.68
C TYR A 60 -2.88 -2.60 3.75
N GLY A 61 -1.65 -2.74 3.24
CA GLY A 61 -1.11 -1.80 2.25
C GLY A 61 -1.93 -1.76 0.95
N GLN A 62 -2.40 -2.91 0.46
CA GLN A 62 -3.28 -2.98 -0.71
C GLN A 62 -4.66 -2.36 -0.42
N PHE A 63 -5.27 -2.74 0.70
CA PHE A 63 -6.57 -2.20 1.14
C PHE A 63 -6.50 -0.69 1.37
N GLU A 64 -5.41 -0.21 1.98
CA GLU A 64 -5.24 1.18 2.35
C GLU A 64 -5.22 2.06 1.11
N ASN A 65 -4.43 1.68 0.10
CA ASN A 65 -4.28 2.44 -1.13
C ASN A 65 -5.51 2.35 -2.04
N ALA A 66 -6.18 1.20 -2.08
CA ALA A 66 -7.34 1.01 -2.95
C ALA A 66 -8.66 1.55 -2.36
N ILE A 67 -8.84 1.46 -1.05
CA ILE A 67 -10.13 1.69 -0.38
C ILE A 67 -10.02 2.74 0.72
N HIS A 68 -9.08 2.59 1.68
CA HIS A 68 -9.04 3.48 2.85
C HIS A 68 -8.78 4.94 2.46
N LYS A 69 -7.79 5.19 1.59
CA LYS A 69 -7.40 6.53 1.11
C LYS A 69 -8.32 7.07 0.00
N ASN A 70 -9.28 6.28 -0.48
CA ASN A 70 -10.21 6.72 -1.50
C ASN A 70 -11.30 7.61 -0.88
N ASN A 71 -11.24 8.91 -1.16
CA ASN A 71 -12.18 9.90 -0.62
C ASN A 71 -13.56 9.88 -1.30
N SER A 72 -13.70 9.19 -2.43
CA SER A 72 -14.98 9.05 -3.13
C SER A 72 -15.90 7.99 -2.49
N LEU A 73 -15.40 7.22 -1.51
CA LEU A 73 -16.16 6.19 -0.79
C LEU A 73 -16.54 6.67 0.61
N SER A 74 -17.80 6.48 0.97
CA SER A 74 -18.29 6.65 2.35
C SER A 74 -17.72 5.59 3.30
N LYS A 75 -17.82 5.81 4.62
CA LYS A 75 -17.33 4.84 5.61
C LYS A 75 -18.09 3.51 5.54
N VAL A 76 -19.40 3.52 5.30
CA VAL A 76 -20.22 2.30 5.09
C VAL A 76 -19.75 1.55 3.85
N GLU A 77 -19.46 2.23 2.74
CA GLU A 77 -18.93 1.58 1.54
C GLU A 77 -17.55 0.98 1.78
N LYS A 78 -16.66 1.69 2.49
CA LYS A 78 -15.35 1.17 2.89
C LYS A 78 -15.50 -0.05 3.80
N LEU A 79 -16.42 -0.01 4.77
CA LEU A 79 -16.69 -1.15 5.67
C LEU A 79 -17.27 -2.34 4.91
N LYS A 80 -18.18 -2.11 3.95
CA LYS A 80 -18.73 -3.16 3.09
C LYS A 80 -17.63 -3.86 2.29
N ASN A 81 -16.72 -3.10 1.70
CA ASN A 81 -15.57 -3.66 0.99
C ASN A 81 -14.59 -4.36 1.94
N LEU A 82 -14.31 -3.80 3.11
CA LEU A 82 -13.48 -4.47 4.12
C LEU A 82 -14.05 -5.84 4.48
N LYS A 83 -15.36 -5.93 4.76
CA LYS A 83 -16.04 -7.19 5.10
C LYS A 83 -16.04 -8.20 3.95
N SER A 84 -15.99 -7.76 2.68
CA SER A 84 -15.90 -8.68 1.53
C SER A 84 -14.48 -9.20 1.29
N LEU A 85 -13.47 -8.43 1.71
CA LEU A 85 -12.04 -8.74 1.57
C LEU A 85 -11.43 -9.48 2.76
N VAL A 86 -12.17 -9.66 3.85
CA VAL A 86 -11.72 -10.50 4.96
C VAL A 86 -12.49 -11.82 5.02
N GLY A 87 -11.81 -12.89 5.41
CA GLY A 87 -12.34 -14.23 5.60
C GLY A 87 -11.84 -14.84 6.92
N GLY A 88 -12.24 -16.08 7.19
CA GLY A 88 -11.70 -16.88 8.31
C GLY A 88 -11.75 -16.17 9.67
N GLY A 89 -10.62 -16.16 10.36
CA GLY A 89 -10.48 -15.53 11.68
C GLY A 89 -10.66 -14.01 11.64
N ALA A 90 -10.26 -13.36 10.53
CA ALA A 90 -10.40 -11.92 10.35
C ALA A 90 -11.87 -11.51 10.18
N ALA A 91 -12.64 -12.22 9.36
CA ALA A 91 -14.08 -12.00 9.22
C ALA A 91 -14.82 -12.23 10.55
N SER A 92 -14.43 -13.27 11.29
CA SER A 92 -15.00 -13.57 12.60
C SER A 92 -14.75 -12.45 13.61
N ALA A 93 -13.59 -11.79 13.57
CA ALA A 93 -13.24 -10.69 14.46
C ALA A 93 -14.15 -9.47 14.33
N ILE A 94 -14.63 -9.17 13.12
CA ILE A 94 -15.48 -8.00 12.83
C ILE A 94 -16.94 -8.37 12.52
N LYS A 95 -17.33 -9.63 12.72
CA LYS A 95 -18.65 -10.15 12.32
C LYS A 95 -19.80 -9.38 12.98
N GLY A 96 -19.65 -9.04 14.27
CA GLY A 96 -20.66 -8.35 15.07
C GLY A 96 -20.89 -6.87 14.72
N LEU A 97 -20.04 -6.27 13.88
CA LEU A 97 -20.19 -4.89 13.47
C LEU A 97 -21.20 -4.74 12.34
N GLU A 98 -22.27 -3.97 12.59
CA GLU A 98 -23.26 -3.62 11.57
C GLU A 98 -22.65 -2.73 10.48
N LEU A 99 -23.22 -2.75 9.27
CA LEU A 99 -22.82 -1.89 8.16
C LEU A 99 -23.28 -0.44 8.38
N LYS A 100 -22.57 0.27 9.28
CA LYS A 100 -22.79 1.67 9.65
C LYS A 100 -21.48 2.44 9.62
N ASP A 101 -21.55 3.75 9.39
CA ASP A 101 -20.37 4.63 9.24
C ASP A 101 -19.53 4.64 10.51
N GLU A 102 -20.20 4.62 11.66
CA GLU A 102 -19.64 4.62 13.01
C GLU A 102 -18.72 3.41 13.26
N ASN A 103 -19.06 2.25 12.69
CA ASN A 103 -18.35 0.99 12.93
C ASN A 103 -17.09 0.82 12.08
N TYR A 104 -16.87 1.67 11.07
CA TYR A 104 -15.74 1.49 10.15
C TYR A 104 -14.39 1.58 10.85
N ASN A 105 -14.20 2.60 11.69
CA ASN A 105 -12.95 2.81 12.41
C ASN A 105 -12.71 1.67 13.41
N SER A 106 -13.74 1.25 14.15
CA SER A 106 -13.66 0.13 15.08
C SER A 106 -13.30 -1.18 14.38
N ALA A 107 -13.81 -1.42 13.16
CA ALA A 107 -13.43 -2.60 12.38
C ALA A 107 -11.92 -2.61 12.04
N LEU A 108 -11.37 -1.46 11.65
CA LEU A 108 -9.93 -1.33 11.37
C LEU A 108 -9.09 -1.51 12.64
N GLU A 109 -9.49 -0.88 13.74
CA GLU A 109 -8.80 -1.00 15.03
C GLU A 109 -8.74 -2.45 15.51
N ILE A 110 -9.85 -3.20 15.40
CA ILE A 110 -9.88 -4.63 15.74
C ILE A 110 -8.88 -5.43 14.90
N LEU A 111 -8.84 -5.19 13.58
CA LEU A 111 -7.94 -5.91 12.68
C LEU A 111 -6.46 -5.55 12.95
N HIS A 112 -6.15 -4.26 13.14
CA HIS A 112 -4.80 -3.81 13.48
C HIS A 112 -4.34 -4.35 14.83
N SER A 113 -5.18 -4.28 15.85
CA SER A 113 -4.87 -4.79 17.18
C SER A 113 -4.56 -6.29 17.14
N ARG A 114 -5.35 -7.05 16.39
CA ARG A 114 -5.23 -8.51 16.36
C ARG A 114 -4.14 -9.03 15.43
N TYR A 115 -3.88 -8.37 14.31
CA TYR A 115 -3.00 -8.88 13.25
C TYR A 115 -1.86 -7.93 12.88
N GLY A 116 -1.99 -6.64 13.15
CA GLY A 116 -1.00 -5.61 12.81
C GLY A 116 -0.04 -5.24 13.93
N ASN A 117 -0.22 -5.79 15.14
CA ASN A 117 0.71 -5.55 16.23
C ASN A 117 2.10 -6.12 15.88
N LYS A 118 3.13 -5.29 16.06
CA LYS A 118 4.53 -5.65 15.75
C LYS A 118 4.98 -6.95 16.41
N ASP A 119 4.66 -7.19 17.68
CA ASP A 119 5.04 -8.43 18.36
C ASP A 119 4.33 -9.65 17.78
N VAL A 120 3.06 -9.51 17.39
CA VAL A 120 2.29 -10.58 16.72
C VAL A 120 2.91 -10.91 15.35
N LEU A 121 3.29 -9.89 14.59
CA LEU A 121 3.96 -10.03 13.29
C LEU A 121 5.32 -10.73 13.44
N ILE A 122 6.14 -10.28 14.40
CA ILE A 122 7.44 -10.89 14.71
C ILE A 122 7.25 -12.37 15.06
N GLN A 123 6.33 -12.68 15.97
CA GLN A 123 6.05 -14.06 16.38
C GLN A 123 5.56 -14.92 15.21
N ALA A 124 4.73 -14.37 14.32
CA ALA A 124 4.27 -15.08 13.13
C ALA A 124 5.44 -15.43 12.20
N HIS A 125 6.34 -14.49 11.90
CA HIS A 125 7.52 -14.74 11.07
C HIS A 125 8.50 -15.73 11.71
N LEU A 126 8.76 -15.62 13.02
CA LEU A 126 9.58 -16.58 13.74
C LEU A 126 8.97 -17.98 13.74
N ARG A 127 7.65 -18.09 13.93
CA ARG A 127 6.93 -19.37 13.85
C ARG A 127 7.00 -19.97 12.45
N SER A 128 6.88 -19.15 11.41
CA SER A 128 7.05 -19.59 10.02
C SER A 128 8.45 -20.14 9.77
N LEU A 129 9.48 -19.50 10.31
CA LEU A 129 10.87 -19.96 10.23
C LEU A 129 11.06 -21.32 10.94
N LEU A 130 10.50 -21.48 12.15
CA LEU A 130 10.58 -22.71 12.94
C LEU A 130 9.84 -23.90 12.30
N ASN A 131 8.82 -23.63 11.48
CA ASN A 131 7.99 -24.63 10.82
C ASN A 131 8.45 -24.98 9.40
N ILE A 132 9.60 -24.46 8.95
CA ILE A 132 10.17 -24.88 7.67
C ILE A 132 10.48 -26.38 7.74
N THR A 133 10.08 -27.11 6.70
CA THR A 133 10.31 -28.55 6.63
C THR A 133 11.80 -28.84 6.42
N PRO A 134 12.43 -29.68 7.27
CA PRO A 134 13.80 -30.11 7.06
C PRO A 134 13.99 -30.87 5.74
N ILE A 135 15.14 -30.69 5.12
CA ILE A 135 15.52 -31.36 3.88
C ILE A 135 16.18 -32.69 4.23
N LYS A 136 15.75 -33.75 3.55
CA LYS A 136 16.20 -35.12 3.84
C LYS A 136 17.50 -35.50 3.12
N THR A 137 17.75 -34.92 1.95
CA THR A 137 18.88 -35.29 1.08
C THR A 137 19.51 -34.05 0.47
N SER A 138 20.84 -34.05 0.41
CA SER A 138 21.64 -33.01 -0.24
C SER A 138 21.53 -33.01 -1.77
N ASN A 139 21.02 -34.09 -2.36
CA ASN A 139 20.83 -34.19 -3.81
C ASN A 139 19.59 -33.42 -4.31
N ASP A 140 18.68 -33.01 -3.42
CA ASP A 140 17.51 -32.23 -3.79
C ASP A 140 17.83 -30.72 -3.74
N LEU A 141 18.49 -30.25 -4.80
CA LEU A 141 18.89 -28.85 -4.95
C LEU A 141 17.69 -27.89 -4.99
N ASN A 142 16.54 -28.35 -5.49
CA ASN A 142 15.32 -27.54 -5.55
C ASN A 142 14.74 -27.33 -4.16
N ALA A 143 14.72 -28.37 -3.32
CA ALA A 143 14.34 -28.24 -1.91
C ALA A 143 15.30 -27.32 -1.15
N LEU A 144 16.61 -27.43 -1.37
CA LEU A 144 17.62 -26.56 -0.77
C LEU A 144 17.40 -25.09 -1.14
N ARG A 145 17.17 -24.80 -2.42
CA ARG A 145 16.87 -23.45 -2.89
C ARG A 145 15.58 -22.91 -2.29
N THR A 146 14.52 -23.71 -2.30
CA THR A 146 13.21 -23.32 -1.73
C THR A 146 13.31 -23.04 -0.23
N MET A 147 14.09 -23.83 0.50
CA MET A 147 14.35 -23.60 1.93
C MET A 147 15.10 -22.27 2.14
N TYR A 148 16.16 -22.02 1.38
CA TYR A 148 16.90 -20.77 1.43
C TYR A 148 15.99 -19.57 1.16
N ASP A 149 15.21 -19.59 0.07
CA ASP A 149 14.30 -18.51 -0.29
C ASP A 149 13.26 -18.25 0.81
N LYS A 150 12.77 -19.31 1.48
CA LYS A 150 11.85 -19.19 2.62
C LYS A 150 12.49 -18.54 3.84
N ILE A 151 13.70 -18.95 4.20
CA ILE A 151 14.46 -18.39 5.33
C ILE A 151 14.71 -16.90 5.08
N GLU A 152 15.26 -16.59 3.90
CA GLU A 152 15.59 -15.23 3.47
C GLU A 152 14.35 -14.32 3.47
N THR A 153 13.20 -14.83 3.00
CA THR A 153 11.94 -14.09 3.03
C THR A 153 11.52 -13.74 4.47
N GLN A 154 11.64 -14.67 5.42
CA GLN A 154 11.30 -14.38 6.82
C GLN A 154 12.29 -13.38 7.44
N ILE A 155 13.58 -13.47 7.12
CA ILE A 155 14.59 -12.52 7.61
C ILE A 155 14.26 -11.11 7.13
N ARG A 156 14.01 -10.91 5.83
CA ARG A 156 13.64 -9.59 5.28
C ARG A 156 12.38 -9.01 5.92
N ASN A 157 11.39 -9.87 6.21
CA ASN A 157 10.17 -9.44 6.92
C ASN A 157 10.49 -8.98 8.35
N LEU A 158 11.32 -9.71 9.09
CA LEU A 158 11.77 -9.31 10.43
C LEU A 158 12.58 -7.99 10.41
N GLU A 159 13.45 -7.81 9.41
CA GLU A 159 14.21 -6.58 9.21
C GLU A 159 13.29 -5.38 8.91
N SER A 160 12.27 -5.58 8.06
CA SER A 160 11.28 -4.54 7.75
C SER A 160 10.48 -4.09 8.99
N LEU A 161 10.34 -4.96 9.98
CA LEU A 161 9.74 -4.66 11.28
C LEU A 161 10.73 -3.97 12.22
N SER A 162 11.94 -3.63 11.77
CA SER A 162 13.02 -3.06 12.58
C SER A 162 13.42 -3.94 13.77
N VAL A 163 13.44 -5.26 13.57
CA VAL A 163 14.05 -6.19 14.52
C VAL A 163 15.55 -6.22 14.26
N ASP A 164 16.34 -5.93 15.29
CA ASP A 164 17.79 -6.04 15.22
C ASP A 164 18.19 -7.50 14.91
N THR A 165 18.96 -7.68 13.83
CA THR A 165 19.49 -8.96 13.37
C THR A 165 20.17 -9.73 14.50
N LYS A 166 20.87 -9.05 15.40
CA LYS A 166 21.55 -9.67 16.54
C LYS A 166 20.59 -10.39 17.50
N LYS A 167 19.33 -9.93 17.60
CA LYS A 167 18.34 -10.54 18.52
C LYS A 167 17.88 -11.93 18.08
N TYR A 168 17.89 -12.20 16.78
CA TYR A 168 17.46 -13.50 16.25
C TYR A 168 18.57 -14.29 15.55
N ALA A 169 19.72 -13.67 15.24
CA ALA A 169 20.87 -14.34 14.62
C ALA A 169 21.31 -15.60 15.37
N ASN A 170 21.37 -15.53 16.71
CA ASN A 170 21.72 -16.67 17.55
C ASN A 170 20.69 -17.81 17.48
N LEU A 171 19.44 -17.52 17.11
CA LEU A 171 18.40 -18.51 16.88
C LEU A 171 18.46 -19.08 15.46
N LEU A 172 18.97 -18.34 14.48
CA LEU A 172 19.06 -18.80 13.09
C LEU A 172 19.99 -19.99 12.94
N THR A 173 21.17 -19.95 13.57
CA THR A 173 22.18 -21.02 13.46
C THR A 173 21.63 -22.41 13.80
N PRO A 174 21.06 -22.66 15.01
CA PRO A 174 20.51 -23.97 15.33
C PRO A 174 19.30 -24.36 14.47
N ILE A 175 18.52 -23.38 13.99
CA ILE A 175 17.41 -23.64 13.06
C ILE A 175 17.94 -24.14 11.71
N ILE A 176 18.90 -23.43 11.12
CA ILE A 176 19.48 -23.78 9.82
C ILE A 176 20.13 -25.16 9.87
N ILE A 177 20.91 -25.45 10.92
CA ILE A 177 21.54 -26.77 11.11
C ILE A 177 20.48 -27.88 11.14
N LYS A 178 19.34 -27.65 11.81
CA LYS A 178 18.24 -28.64 11.88
C LYS A 178 17.51 -28.82 10.55
N LEU A 179 17.53 -27.81 9.67
CA LEU A 179 16.87 -27.87 8.36
C LEU A 179 17.74 -28.54 7.29
N LEU A 180 19.07 -28.51 7.45
CA LEU A 180 20.01 -29.08 6.51
C LEU A 180 20.05 -30.62 6.58
N PRO A 181 20.31 -31.29 5.44
CA PRO A 181 20.73 -32.69 5.41
C PRO A 181 21.97 -32.93 6.29
N SER A 182 22.07 -34.11 6.90
CA SER A 182 23.10 -34.40 7.91
C SER A 182 24.54 -34.21 7.40
N ASP A 183 24.81 -34.56 6.14
CA ASP A 183 26.11 -34.35 5.49
C ASP A 183 26.47 -32.87 5.38
N LEU A 184 25.53 -32.03 4.94
CA LEU A 184 25.73 -30.58 4.84
C LEU A 184 25.82 -29.92 6.22
N ALA A 185 25.04 -30.38 7.20
CA ALA A 185 25.10 -29.90 8.57
C ALA A 185 26.45 -30.19 9.25
N LEU A 186 27.01 -31.37 9.01
CA LEU A 186 28.34 -31.76 9.49
C LEU A 186 29.43 -30.90 8.86
N ASP A 187 29.38 -30.70 7.54
CA ASP A 187 30.33 -29.85 6.82
C ASP A 187 30.26 -28.39 7.27
N PHE A 188 29.05 -27.87 7.52
CA PHE A 188 28.84 -26.54 8.07
C PHE A 188 29.47 -26.42 9.46
N THR A 189 29.15 -27.34 10.36
CA THR A 189 29.67 -27.32 11.74
C THR A 189 31.19 -27.40 11.77
N ARG A 190 31.80 -28.26 10.95
CA ARG A 190 33.26 -28.38 10.84
C ARG A 190 33.90 -27.04 10.45
N LYS A 191 33.36 -26.36 9.44
CA LYS A 191 33.89 -25.06 8.98
C LYS A 191 33.69 -23.94 10.00
N THR A 192 32.56 -23.92 10.72
CA THR A 192 32.29 -22.88 11.74
C THR A 192 33.14 -23.02 13.01
N VAL A 193 33.73 -24.19 13.26
CA VAL A 193 34.67 -24.39 14.37
C VAL A 193 36.09 -23.97 13.97
N ASP A 194 36.45 -24.13 12.70
CA ASP A 194 37.76 -23.74 12.16
C ASP A 194 37.87 -22.22 11.89
N GLU A 195 36.76 -21.58 11.53
CA GLU A 195 36.67 -20.14 11.37
C GLU A 195 35.92 -19.55 12.57
N ASN A 196 36.65 -18.89 13.48
CA ASN A 196 36.14 -18.22 14.67
C ASN A 196 35.21 -17.05 14.29
N TRP A 197 34.03 -17.35 13.75
CA TRP A 197 33.08 -16.38 13.21
C TRP A 197 32.36 -15.66 14.35
N SER A 198 32.82 -14.46 14.67
CA SER A 198 32.18 -13.59 15.66
C SER A 198 30.88 -12.99 15.10
N CYS A 199 29.75 -13.34 15.71
CA CYS A 199 28.45 -12.69 15.52
C CYS A 199 28.41 -11.26 16.10
#